data_AF-A0A849RGM0-F1
#
_entry.id   AF-A0A849RGM0-F1
#
_cell.length_a   1.000
_cell.length_b   1.000
_cell.length_c   1.000
_cell.angle_alpha   90.00
_cell.angle_beta   90.00
_cell.angle_gamma   90.00
#
_symmetry.space_group_name_H-M   'P 1'
#
loop_
_entity.id
_entity.type
_entity.pdbx_description
1 polymer ?
#
loop_
_entity_poly.entity_id
_entity_poly.type
_entity_poly.pdbx_seq_one_letter_code
_entity_poly.pdbx_strand_id
1 'polypeptide(L)'
;MAVDDLQKYFIPMGIGHVSILKLVEELFDYRLVESYDPSSARIDEEQRVKISTSGRTHMELSLHNPIYMSSMAGATGVRQAEVAKEIGEWLNVRPMPNWPLLINAFVNYCLREDECFVEVPPSEDYGGQRLLRADLKSRWLVHRASAK
;
A
#
# COMPACT_ATOMS: atom_id res chain seq x y z
N MET A 1 8.09 -4.06 -17.89
CA MET A 1 9.14 -4.31 -16.88
C MET A 1 9.11 -5.79 -16.59
N ALA A 2 10.25 -6.48 -16.54
CA ALA A 2 10.27 -7.90 -16.15
C ALA A 2 10.09 -8.02 -14.63
N VAL A 3 9.61 -9.16 -14.13
CA VAL A 3 9.53 -9.39 -12.68
C VAL A 3 10.92 -9.44 -12.05
N ASP A 4 11.93 -9.97 -12.76
CA ASP A 4 13.34 -9.88 -12.36
C ASP A 4 13.83 -8.43 -12.12
N ASP A 5 13.33 -7.44 -12.87
CA ASP A 5 13.65 -6.03 -12.62
C ASP A 5 13.08 -5.54 -11.28
N LEU A 6 11.87 -5.99 -10.92
CA LEU A 6 11.27 -5.72 -9.61
C LEU A 6 12.06 -6.40 -8.49
N GLN A 7 12.52 -7.62 -8.71
CA GLN A 7 13.36 -8.33 -7.75
C GLN A 7 14.63 -7.53 -7.44
N LYS A 8 15.36 -7.09 -8.47
CA LYS A 8 16.56 -6.25 -8.31
C LYS A 8 16.30 -4.96 -7.54
N TYR A 9 15.09 -4.40 -7.66
CA TYR A 9 14.69 -3.18 -6.95
C TYR A 9 14.37 -3.44 -5.47
N PHE A 10 13.63 -4.49 -5.14
CA PHE A 10 13.11 -4.71 -3.79
C PHE A 10 14.02 -5.56 -2.89
N ILE A 11 14.91 -6.38 -3.46
CA ILE A 11 15.87 -7.19 -2.67
C ILE A 11 16.77 -6.32 -1.79
N PRO A 12 17.36 -5.21 -2.27
CA PRO A 12 18.14 -4.32 -1.43
C PRO A 12 17.34 -3.69 -0.29
N MET A 13 15.99 -3.72 -0.36
CA MET A 13 15.12 -3.26 0.72
C MET A 13 14.80 -4.33 1.78
N GLY A 14 15.34 -5.55 1.62
CA GLY A 14 15.10 -6.67 2.53
C GLY A 14 13.96 -7.60 2.12
N ILE A 15 13.33 -7.40 0.96
CA ILE A 15 12.23 -8.24 0.49
C ILE A 15 12.78 -9.41 -0.33
N GLY A 16 12.50 -10.65 0.10
CA GLY A 16 12.98 -11.85 -0.60
C GLY A 16 12.28 -12.12 -1.93
N HIS A 17 12.96 -12.79 -2.87
CA HIS A 17 12.45 -13.14 -4.21
C HIS A 17 11.04 -13.78 -4.17
N VAL A 18 10.86 -14.78 -3.30
CA VAL A 18 9.59 -15.51 -3.17
C VAL A 18 8.45 -14.59 -2.72
N SER A 19 8.73 -13.62 -1.84
CA SER A 19 7.73 -12.64 -1.40
C SER A 19 7.37 -11.68 -2.53
N ILE A 20 8.36 -11.22 -3.30
CA ILE A 20 8.15 -10.32 -4.43
C ILE A 20 7.28 -10.99 -5.50
N LEU A 21 7.60 -12.24 -5.88
CA LEU A 21 6.82 -12.97 -6.87
C LEU A 21 5.36 -13.14 -6.42
N LYS A 22 5.14 -13.56 -5.16
CA LYS A 22 3.79 -13.68 -4.59
C LYS A 22 3.03 -12.37 -4.56
N LEU A 23 3.70 -11.26 -4.21
CA LEU A 23 3.07 -9.94 -4.23
C LEU A 23 2.67 -9.54 -5.65
N VAL A 24 3.49 -9.81 -6.66
CA VAL A 24 3.15 -9.54 -8.06
C VAL A 24 1.99 -10.43 -8.54
N GLU A 25 1.96 -11.71 -8.15
CA GLU A 25 0.84 -12.62 -8.40
C GLU A 25 -0.46 -12.09 -7.77
N GLU A 26 -0.43 -11.65 -6.50
CA GLU A 26 -1.60 -11.05 -5.85
C GLU A 26 -2.07 -9.79 -6.59
N LEU A 27 -1.15 -8.90 -6.96
CA LEU A 27 -1.49 -7.72 -7.75
C LEU A 27 -2.11 -8.09 -9.11
N PHE A 28 -1.68 -9.20 -9.72
CA PHE A 28 -2.23 -9.71 -10.98
C PHE A 28 -3.65 -10.27 -10.78
N ASP A 29 -3.86 -11.05 -9.72
CA ASP A 29 -5.16 -11.61 -9.36
C ASP A 29 -6.20 -10.53 -9.06
N TYR A 30 -5.78 -9.45 -8.38
CA TYR A 30 -6.60 -8.26 -8.15
C TYR A 30 -6.70 -7.33 -9.38
N ARG A 31 -6.10 -7.71 -10.52
CA ARG A 31 -6.07 -6.95 -11.77
C ARG A 31 -5.46 -5.56 -11.62
N LEU A 32 -4.56 -5.35 -10.67
CA LEU A 32 -3.80 -4.10 -10.48
C LEU A 32 -2.57 -4.05 -11.38
N VAL A 33 -2.02 -5.21 -11.74
CA VAL A 33 -1.05 -5.37 -12.82
C VAL A 33 -1.59 -6.32 -13.86
N GLU A 34 -1.03 -6.26 -15.06
CA GLU A 34 -1.37 -7.15 -16.17
C GLU A 34 -0.11 -7.63 -16.88
N SER A 35 -0.17 -8.86 -17.36
CA SER A 35 0.86 -9.49 -18.19
C SER A 35 0.86 -8.90 -19.60
N TYR A 36 2.04 -8.80 -20.22
CA TYR A 36 2.14 -8.53 -21.65
C TYR A 36 1.74 -9.74 -22.52
N ASP A 37 1.90 -10.95 -21.99
CA ASP A 37 1.39 -12.16 -22.62
C ASP A 37 -0.03 -12.44 -22.09
N PRO A 38 -1.08 -12.27 -22.92
CA PRO A 38 -2.47 -12.49 -22.51
C PRO A 38 -2.81 -13.98 -22.37
N SER A 39 -1.95 -14.89 -22.83
CA SER A 39 -2.17 -16.34 -22.73
C SER A 39 -1.67 -16.93 -21.40
N SER A 40 -0.80 -16.20 -20.70
CA SER A 40 -0.24 -16.61 -19.43
C SER A 40 -1.24 -16.40 -18.29
N ALA A 41 -1.67 -17.50 -17.67
CA ALA A 41 -2.60 -17.51 -16.53
C ALA A 41 -1.91 -17.36 -15.16
N ARG A 42 -0.58 -17.28 -15.15
CA ARG A 42 0.26 -17.13 -13.95
C ARG A 42 1.35 -16.11 -14.22
N ILE A 43 2.01 -15.65 -13.17
CA ILE A 43 3.21 -14.80 -13.25
C ILE A 43 4.44 -15.67 -13.00
N ASP A 44 5.41 -15.62 -13.91
CA ASP A 44 6.77 -16.10 -13.66
C ASP A 44 7.79 -14.95 -13.58
N GLU A 45 9.05 -15.27 -13.25
CA GLU A 45 10.11 -14.28 -13.04
C GLU A 45 10.55 -13.57 -14.34
N GLU A 46 10.42 -14.24 -15.48
CA GLU A 46 10.82 -13.73 -16.80
C GLU A 46 9.72 -12.87 -17.44
N GLN A 47 8.49 -13.03 -16.94
CA GLN A 47 7.31 -12.38 -17.47
C GLN A 47 7.39 -10.87 -17.36
N ARG A 48 6.98 -10.21 -18.43
CA ARG A 48 6.85 -8.76 -18.45
C ARG A 48 5.48 -8.38 -17.94
N VAL A 49 5.45 -7.48 -16.97
CA VAL A 49 4.25 -6.89 -16.40
C VAL A 49 4.21 -5.38 -16.61
N LYS A 50 3.00 -4.84 -16.60
CA LYS A 50 2.72 -3.39 -16.53
C LYS A 50 1.58 -3.13 -15.55
N ILE A 51 1.51 -1.92 -15.02
CA ILE A 51 0.38 -1.47 -14.22
C ILE A 51 -0.84 -1.34 -15.12
N SER A 52 -1.94 -1.99 -14.74
CA SER A 52 -3.21 -1.90 -15.46
C SER A 52 -3.88 -0.55 -15.22
N THR A 53 -4.96 -0.26 -15.96
CA THR A 53 -5.79 0.93 -15.70
C THR A 53 -6.33 0.94 -14.27
N SER A 54 -6.84 -0.20 -13.80
CA SER A 54 -7.34 -0.34 -12.42
C SER A 54 -6.25 -0.13 -11.38
N GLY A 55 -5.02 -0.60 -11.63
CA GLY A 55 -3.88 -0.34 -10.73
C GLY A 55 -3.54 1.14 -10.63
N ARG A 56 -3.53 1.86 -11.76
CA ARG A 56 -3.30 3.31 -11.78
C ARG A 56 -4.40 4.06 -11.02
N THR A 57 -5.66 3.72 -11.28
CA THR A 57 -6.80 4.31 -10.57
C THR A 57 -6.76 3.98 -9.07
N HIS A 58 -6.37 2.76 -8.68
CA HIS A 58 -6.21 2.38 -7.28
C HIS A 58 -5.18 3.28 -6.58
N MET A 59 -4.01 3.47 -7.21
CA MET A 59 -2.97 4.35 -6.69
C MET A 59 -3.46 5.80 -6.58
N GLU A 60 -4.07 6.35 -7.64
CA GLU A 60 -4.60 7.71 -7.65
C GLU A 60 -5.65 7.95 -6.56
N LEU A 61 -6.61 7.02 -6.42
CA LEU A 61 -7.65 7.11 -5.40
C LEU A 61 -7.06 6.99 -3.99
N SER A 62 -6.06 6.13 -3.78
CA SER A 62 -5.40 5.98 -2.48
C SER A 62 -4.64 7.24 -2.03
N LEU A 63 -4.16 8.04 -2.98
CA LEU A 63 -3.42 9.28 -2.68
C LEU A 63 -4.33 10.50 -2.54
N HIS A 64 -5.52 10.48 -3.15
CA HIS A 64 -6.30 11.71 -3.30
C HIS A 64 -7.73 11.63 -2.77
N ASN A 65 -8.33 10.44 -2.71
CA ASN A 65 -9.76 10.28 -2.41
C ASN A 65 -9.99 9.77 -0.96
N PRO A 66 -10.53 10.62 -0.06
CA PRO A 66 -10.75 10.23 1.33
C PRO A 66 -11.84 9.17 1.50
N ILE A 67 -12.86 9.14 0.62
CA ILE A 67 -13.93 8.14 0.67
C ILE A 67 -13.36 6.76 0.30
N TYR A 68 -12.49 6.73 -0.71
CA TYR A 68 -11.78 5.52 -1.08
C TYR A 68 -10.92 5.01 0.08
N MET A 69 -10.10 5.89 0.67
CA MET A 69 -9.22 5.52 1.78
C MET A 69 -9.99 5.07 3.02
N SER A 70 -11.10 5.70 3.37
CA SER A 70 -11.94 5.25 4.49
C SER A 70 -12.60 3.90 4.20
N SER A 71 -13.02 3.66 2.96
CA SER A 71 -13.57 2.36 2.55
C SER A 71 -12.50 1.26 2.64
N MET A 72 -11.26 1.55 2.21
CA MET A 72 -10.13 0.63 2.34
C MET A 72 -9.79 0.36 3.80
N ALA A 73 -9.82 1.38 4.67
CA ALA A 73 -9.61 1.21 6.10
C ALA A 73 -10.64 0.26 6.74
N GLY A 74 -11.90 0.31 6.30
CA GLY A 74 -12.96 -0.57 6.82
C GLY A 74 -12.95 -1.99 6.24
N ALA A 75 -12.39 -2.19 5.04
CA ALA A 75 -12.39 -3.48 4.34
C ALA A 75 -11.09 -4.28 4.49
N THR A 76 -9.97 -3.61 4.78
CA THR A 76 -8.66 -4.25 4.86
C THR A 76 -8.48 -4.97 6.19
N GLY A 77 -8.05 -6.23 6.15
CA GLY A 77 -7.72 -6.99 7.35
C GLY A 77 -6.48 -6.43 8.06
N VAL A 78 -6.64 -6.00 9.31
CA VAL A 78 -5.56 -5.50 10.16
C VAL A 78 -5.17 -6.56 11.18
N ARG A 79 -3.88 -6.85 11.32
CA ARG A 79 -3.37 -7.93 12.19
C ARG A 79 -3.26 -7.52 13.66
N GLN A 80 -3.05 -6.24 13.93
CA GLN A 80 -2.95 -5.70 15.28
C GLN A 80 -4.36 -5.45 15.85
N ALA A 81 -4.72 -6.17 16.91
CA ALA A 81 -6.07 -6.15 17.48
C ALA A 81 -6.47 -4.75 17.97
N GLU A 82 -5.52 -4.00 18.51
CA GLU A 82 -5.71 -2.65 19.03
C GLU A 82 -6.06 -1.68 17.90
N VAL A 83 -5.35 -1.76 16.77
CA VAL A 83 -5.61 -0.94 15.58
C VAL A 83 -6.96 -1.31 14.96
N ALA A 84 -7.26 -2.61 14.85
CA ALA A 84 -8.55 -3.08 14.33
C ALA A 84 -9.71 -2.57 15.20
N LYS A 85 -9.54 -2.59 16.52
CA LYS A 85 -10.52 -2.03 17.48
C LYS A 85 -10.67 -0.52 17.28
N GLU A 86 -9.57 0.22 17.18
CA GLU A 86 -9.59 1.68 16.94
C GLU A 86 -10.32 2.03 15.63
N ILE A 87 -10.02 1.33 14.54
CA ILE A 87 -10.72 1.47 13.25
C ILE A 87 -12.22 1.22 13.44
N GLY A 88 -12.59 0.15 14.15
CA GLY A 88 -13.98 -0.18 14.46
C GLY A 88 -14.69 0.89 15.29
N GLU A 89 -14.01 1.50 16.26
CA GLU A 89 -14.55 2.60 17.06
C GLU A 89 -14.84 3.81 16.18
N TRP A 90 -13.89 4.24 15.34
CA TRP A 90 -14.06 5.39 14.44
C TRP A 90 -15.12 5.17 13.37
N LEU A 91 -15.27 3.92 12.90
CA LEU A 91 -16.28 3.53 11.91
C LEU A 91 -17.71 3.56 12.50
N ASN A 92 -17.86 3.32 13.80
CA ASN A 92 -19.17 3.20 14.46
C ASN A 92 -19.61 4.46 15.22
N VAL A 93 -18.82 5.54 15.18
CA VAL A 93 -19.21 6.84 15.77
C VAL A 93 -20.54 7.33 15.19
N ARG A 94 -21.39 7.91 16.06
CA ARG A 94 -22.68 8.49 15.71
C ARG A 94 -22.66 10.02 15.89
N PRO A 95 -23.37 10.81 15.05
CA PRO A 95 -24.29 10.38 13.99
C PRO A 95 -23.57 9.87 12.72
N MET A 96 -22.29 10.19 12.56
CA MET A 96 -21.48 9.77 11.42
C MET A 96 -20.07 9.32 11.84
N PRO A 97 -19.42 8.44 11.05
CA PRO A 97 -18.06 8.00 11.30
C PRO A 97 -17.05 9.16 11.28
N ASN A 98 -15.98 9.03 12.07
CA ASN A 98 -14.88 10.00 12.05
C ASN A 98 -13.85 9.60 10.97
N TRP A 99 -14.12 9.99 9.72
CA TRP A 99 -13.29 9.62 8.58
C TRP A 99 -11.82 10.02 8.69
N PRO A 100 -11.45 11.24 9.13
CA PRO A 100 -10.05 11.61 9.27
C PRO A 100 -9.30 10.72 10.27
N LEU A 101 -9.89 10.41 11.42
CA LEU A 101 -9.24 9.55 12.42
C LEU A 101 -9.16 8.09 11.98
N LEU A 102 -10.20 7.60 11.29
CA LEU A 102 -10.20 6.27 10.68
C LEU A 102 -9.05 6.11 9.68
N ILE A 103 -8.91 7.06 8.75
CA ILE A 103 -7.87 7.07 7.73
C ILE A 103 -6.49 7.19 8.39
N ASN A 104 -6.35 8.07 9.39
CA ASN A 104 -5.12 8.24 10.14
C ASN A 104 -4.67 6.93 10.83
N ALA A 105 -5.58 6.23 11.51
CA ALA A 105 -5.28 4.95 12.16
C ALA A 105 -4.82 3.89 11.14
N PHE A 106 -5.53 3.78 10.02
CA PHE A 106 -5.20 2.83 8.96
C PHE A 106 -3.88 3.12 8.26
N VAL A 107 -3.64 4.36 7.82
CA VAL A 107 -2.40 4.73 7.13
C VAL A 107 -1.20 4.63 8.06
N ASN A 108 -1.35 5.01 9.34
CA ASN A 108 -0.29 4.85 10.32
C ASN A 108 0.06 3.37 10.54
N TYR A 109 -0.93 2.48 10.56
CA TYR A 109 -0.69 1.04 10.61
C TYR A 109 0.06 0.55 9.37
N CYS A 110 -0.38 0.90 8.17
CA CYS A 110 0.27 0.47 6.92
C CYS A 110 1.74 0.94 6.85
N LEU A 111 2.01 2.19 7.21
CA LEU A 111 3.36 2.73 7.23
C LEU A 111 4.25 2.05 8.28
N ARG A 112 3.71 1.73 9.47
CA ARG A 112 4.46 1.02 10.51
C ARG A 112 4.79 -0.41 10.09
N GLU A 113 3.82 -1.14 9.53
CA GLU A 113 4.07 -2.49 9.01
C GLU A 113 5.12 -2.45 7.89
N ASP A 114 5.00 -1.52 6.94
CA ASP A 114 5.98 -1.33 5.87
C ASP A 114 7.39 -1.00 6.42
N GLU A 115 7.50 -0.11 7.41
CA GLU A 115 8.79 0.21 8.05
C GLU A 115 9.37 -0.98 8.86
N CYS A 116 8.55 -1.91 9.34
CA CYS A 116 9.04 -3.11 10.02
C CYS A 116 9.69 -4.13 9.06
N PHE A 117 9.26 -4.19 7.80
CA PHE A 117 9.72 -5.20 6.85
C PHE A 117 10.58 -4.64 5.71
N VAL A 118 10.57 -3.32 5.48
CA VAL A 118 11.19 -2.68 4.32
C VAL A 118 12.09 -1.52 4.75
N GLU A 119 13.40 -1.72 4.55
CA GLU A 119 14.41 -0.67 4.73
C GLU A 119 14.73 -0.04 3.37
N VAL A 120 14.33 1.22 3.15
CA VAL A 120 14.55 1.86 1.85
C VAL A 120 15.97 2.42 1.78
N PRO A 121 16.84 1.96 0.87
CA PRO A 121 18.22 2.44 0.81
C PRO A 121 18.27 3.94 0.48
N PRO A 122 19.31 4.67 0.93
CA PRO A 122 19.37 6.12 0.77
C PRO A 122 19.69 6.59 -0.66
N SER A 123 20.02 5.70 -1.60
CA SER A 123 20.38 6.09 -2.98
C SER A 123 19.22 6.73 -3.74
N GLU A 124 19.53 7.48 -4.80
CA GLU A 124 18.54 8.17 -5.63
C GLU A 124 17.60 7.20 -6.36
N ASP A 125 18.07 5.99 -6.66
CA ASP A 125 17.27 4.93 -7.32
C ASP A 125 15.98 4.61 -6.54
N TYR A 126 16.01 4.79 -5.22
CA TYR A 126 14.88 4.54 -4.33
C TYR A 126 14.08 5.78 -3.95
N GLY A 127 14.32 6.90 -4.64
CA GLY A 127 13.63 8.17 -4.41
C GLY A 127 12.11 8.05 -4.51
N GLY A 128 11.61 7.25 -5.47
CA GLY A 128 10.17 7.01 -5.64
C GLY A 128 9.52 6.35 -4.41
N GLN A 129 10.16 5.35 -3.81
CA GLN A 129 9.65 4.69 -2.60
C GLN A 129 9.61 5.64 -1.40
N ARG A 130 10.64 6.47 -1.24
CA ARG A 130 10.67 7.50 -0.17
C ARG A 130 9.60 8.57 -0.38
N LEU A 131 9.42 9.01 -1.63
CA LEU A 131 8.40 9.99 -1.99
C LEU A 131 7.00 9.44 -1.69
N LEU A 132 6.72 8.19 -2.06
CA LEU A 132 5.43 7.55 -1.77
C LEU A 132 5.13 7.51 -0.27
N ARG A 133 6.11 7.12 0.57
CA ARG A 133 5.96 7.17 2.04
C ARG A 133 5.69 8.59 2.52
N ALA A 134 6.41 9.59 1.99
CA ALA A 134 6.25 10.99 2.37
C ALA A 134 4.87 11.52 1.98
N ASP A 135 4.37 11.19 0.78
CA ASP A 135 3.07 11.61 0.29
C ASP A 135 1.94 11.02 1.14
N LEU A 136 2.00 9.73 1.47
CA LEU A 136 1.02 9.09 2.36
C LEU A 136 1.02 9.74 3.75
N LYS A 137 2.21 10.01 4.32
CA LYS A 137 2.35 10.69 5.62
C LYS A 137 1.73 12.08 5.58
N SER A 138 2.16 12.90 4.63
CA SER A 138 1.73 14.30 4.47
C SER A 138 0.23 14.41 4.22
N ARG A 139 -0.34 13.48 3.45
CA ARG A 139 -1.73 13.52 3.05
C ARG A 139 -2.69 13.09 4.15
N TRP A 140 -2.36 12.01 4.84
CA TRP A 140 -3.33 11.27 5.63
C TRP A 140 -3.07 11.29 7.13
N LEU A 141 -1.84 11.53 7.56
CA LEU A 141 -1.55 11.58 8.99
C LEU A 141 -1.91 12.94 9.55
N VAL A 142 -2.79 12.94 10.55
CA VAL A 142 -3.14 14.15 11.29
C VAL A 142 -2.09 14.33 12.38
N HIS A 143 -1.25 15.37 12.26
CA HIS A 143 -0.42 15.79 13.38
C HIS A 143 -1.33 16.34 14.48
N ARG A 144 -1.54 15.55 15.54
CA ARG A 144 -2.05 16.10 16.79
C ARG A 144 -1.06 17.16 17.25
N ALA A 145 -1.40 18.43 17.07
CA ALA A 145 -0.76 19.48 17.86
C ALA A 145 -1.00 19.10 19.32
N SER A 146 0.08 18.82 20.06
CA SER A 146 0.03 18.56 21.49
C SER A 146 -0.82 19.65 22.12
N ALA A 147 -1.94 19.26 22.74
CA ALA A 147 -2.74 20.16 23.55
C ALA A 147 -1.80 20.75 24.62
N LYS A 148 -1.59 22.07 24.54
CA LYS A 148 -1.05 22.85 25.65
C LYS A 148 -2.14 23.06 26.69
#